data_AF-A0A934LYL6-F1
#
_entry.id   AF-A0A934LYL6-F1
#
_cell.length_a   1.000
_cell.length_b   1.000
_cell.length_c   1.000
_cell.angle_alpha   90.00
_cell.angle_beta   90.00
_cell.angle_gamma   90.00
#
_symmetry.space_group_name_H-M   'P 1'
#
loop_
_entity.id
_entity.type
_entity.pdbx_description
1 polymer ?
#
loop_
_entity_poly.entity_id
_entity_poly.type
_entity_poly.pdbx_seq_one_letter_code
_entity_poly.pdbx_strand_id
1 'polypeptide(L)'
;MAKIDIPRQKLYYLEQKGYIKPHKTVIGDKEFREYSDEDVKKIELIWKHLKKGFKYKIAFANAMDELSNPQLNLVKTEKPA
;
A
#
# COMPACT_ATOMS: atom_id res chain seq x y z
N MET A 1 3.01 15.65 -5.06
CA MET A 1 3.71 14.68 -4.20
C MET A 1 2.73 14.20 -3.14
N ALA A 2 2.18 13.00 -3.28
CA ALA A 2 1.27 12.44 -2.29
C ALA A 2 2.06 12.12 -1.01
N LYS A 3 1.74 12.81 0.09
CA LYS A 3 2.26 12.46 1.41
C LYS A 3 1.37 11.39 2.01
N ILE A 4 1.86 10.16 2.03
CA ILE A 4 1.17 9.09 2.75
C ILE A 4 1.59 9.15 4.21
N ASP A 5 0.61 9.29 5.11
CA ASP A 5 0.78 9.32 6.57
C ASP A 5 1.04 7.91 7.15
N ILE A 6 1.88 7.11 6.48
CA ILE A 6 2.23 5.76 6.92
C ILE A 6 3.52 5.79 7.73
N PRO A 7 3.58 5.17 8.92
CA PRO A 7 4.82 5.04 9.67
C PRO A 7 5.88 4.28 8.87
N ARG A 8 7.12 4.76 8.92
CA ARG A 8 8.25 4.17 8.17
C ARG A 8 8.44 2.68 8.43
N GLN A 9 8.24 2.24 9.68
CA GLN A 9 8.29 0.82 10.06
C GLN A 9 7.23 -0.04 9.34
N LYS A 10 6.02 0.50 9.18
CA LYS A 10 4.93 -0.17 8.46
C LYS A 10 5.25 -0.29 6.98
N LEU A 11 5.79 0.78 6.39
CA LEU A 11 6.24 0.76 4.99
C LEU A 11 7.35 -0.28 4.77
N TYR A 12 8.35 -0.34 5.65
CA TYR A 12 9.39 -1.37 5.56
C TYR A 12 8.85 -2.80 5.66
N TYR A 13 7.83 -3.01 6.50
CA TYR A 13 7.18 -4.32 6.58
C TYR A 13 6.48 -4.70 5.27
N LEU A 14 5.84 -3.74 4.59
CA LEU A 14 5.22 -3.96 3.29
C LEU A 14 6.25 -4.33 2.22
N GLU A 15 7.41 -3.66 2.23
CA GLU A 15 8.53 -3.98 1.34
C GLU A 15 9.13 -5.37 1.62
N GLN A 16 9.40 -5.68 2.90
CA GLN A 16 9.96 -6.97 3.30
C GLN A 16 9.04 -8.15 2.96
N LYS A 17 7.73 -7.95 3.04
CA LYS A 17 6.73 -8.95 2.64
C LYS A 17 6.49 -9.00 1.14
N GLY A 18 7.07 -8.10 0.36
CA GLY A 18 6.92 -8.04 -1.10
C GLY A 18 5.56 -7.52 -1.56
N TYR A 19 4.77 -6.90 -0.67
CA TYR A 19 3.51 -6.24 -1.04
C TYR A 19 3.74 -4.99 -1.88
N ILE A 20 4.87 -4.31 -1.63
CA ILE A 20 5.31 -3.14 -2.39
C ILE A 20 6.75 -3.40 -2.84
N LYS A 21 7.03 -3.11 -4.11
CA LYS A 21 8.36 -3.26 -4.69
C LYS A 21 8.80 -1.92 -5.25
N PRO A 22 9.49 -1.07 -4.46
CA PRO A 22 10.03 0.18 -4.99
C PRO A 22 11.02 -0.12 -6.11
N HIS A 23 11.05 0.76 -7.10
CA HIS A 23 12.13 0.78 -8.08
C HIS A 23 13.38 1.37 -7.42
N LYS A 24 14.50 0.66 -7.49
CA LYS A 24 15.78 1.17 -6.97
C LYS A 24 16.48 1.88 -8.12
N THR A 25 16.64 3.19 -7.99
CA THR A 25 17.41 3.99 -8.94
C THR A 25 18.69 4.45 -8.25
N VAL A 26 19.82 4.26 -8.92
CA VAL A 26 21.12 4.70 -8.42
C VAL A 26 21.48 5.98 -9.13
N ILE A 27 21.65 7.07 -8.38
CA ILE A 27 22.08 8.36 -8.93
C ILE A 27 23.42 8.70 -8.29
N GLY A 28 24.49 8.53 -9.07
CA GLY A 28 25.87 8.60 -8.56
C GLY A 28 26.13 7.51 -7.52
N ASP A 29 26.59 7.89 -6.32
CA ASP A 29 26.82 6.99 -5.18
C ASP A 29 25.60 6.80 -4.26
N LYS A 30 24.43 7.35 -4.60
CA LYS A 30 23.23 7.27 -3.77
C LYS A 30 22.17 6.35 -4.36
N GLU A 31 21.73 5.40 -3.56
CA GLU A 31 20.57 4.57 -3.84
C GLU A 31 19.27 5.27 -3.42
N PHE A 32 18.40 5.54 -4.38
CA PHE A 32 17.07 6.08 -4.14
C PHE A 32 16.02 4.99 -4.38
N ARG A 33 15.03 4.96 -3.47
CA ARG A 33 13.81 4.19 -3.66
C ARG A 33 12.77 5.10 -4.30
N GLU A 34 12.44 4.80 -5.53
CA GLU A 34 11.39 5.46 -6.27
C GLU A 34 10.13 4.58 -6.22
N TYR A 35 9.02 5.19 -5.84
CA TYR A 35 7.71 4.54 -5.85
C TYR A 35 6.94 5.11 -7.02
N SER A 36 6.42 4.25 -7.88
CA SER A 36 5.53 4.67 -8.95
C SER A 36 4.21 5.22 -8.38
N ASP A 37 3.44 5.97 -9.18
CA ASP A 37 2.10 6.41 -8.76
C ASP A 37 1.19 5.24 -8.38
N GLU A 38 1.36 4.08 -9.04
CA GLU A 38 0.66 2.85 -8.67
C GLU A 38 1.10 2.35 -7.30
N ASP A 39 2.39 2.33 -6.98
CA ASP A 39 2.88 1.93 -5.66
C ASP A 39 2.35 2.86 -4.57
N VAL A 40 2.36 4.17 -4.82
CA VAL A 40 1.80 5.18 -3.91
C VAL A 40 0.32 4.90 -3.64
N LYS A 41 -0.49 4.67 -4.69
CA LYS A 41 -1.91 4.30 -4.54
C LYS A 41 -2.09 2.99 -3.77
N LYS A 42 -1.28 1.97 -4.06
CA LYS A 42 -1.32 0.70 -3.34
C LYS A 42 -1.04 0.90 -1.86
N ILE A 43 0.02 1.63 -1.51
CA ILE A 43 0.38 1.92 -0.11
C ILE A 43 -0.76 2.67 0.58
N GLU A 44 -1.37 3.66 -0.08
CA GLU A 44 -2.49 4.44 0.48
C GLU A 44 -3.70 3.55 0.79
N LEU A 45 -4.11 2.69 -0.15
CA LEU A 45 -5.22 1.77 0.03
C LEU A 45 -4.94 0.73 1.13
N ILE A 46 -3.75 0.13 1.11
CA ILE A 46 -3.32 -0.81 2.16
C ILE A 46 -3.38 -0.12 3.52
N TRP A 47 -2.89 1.12 3.61
CA TRP A 47 -2.86 1.87 4.85
C TRP A 47 -4.26 2.22 5.36
N LYS A 48 -5.19 2.59 4.46
CA LYS A 48 -6.62 2.79 4.76
C LYS A 48 -7.22 1.53 5.39
N HIS A 49 -6.92 0.34 4.87
CA HIS A 49 -7.39 -0.93 5.44
C HIS A 49 -6.69 -1.29 6.76
N LEU A 50 -5.39 -1.03 6.88
CA LEU A 50 -4.66 -1.24 8.14
C LEU A 50 -5.21 -0.35 9.26
N LYS A 51 -5.55 0.92 8.97
CA LYS A 51 -6.20 1.84 9.93
C LYS A 51 -7.58 1.33 10.39
N LYS A 52 -8.30 0.58 9.55
CA LYS A 52 -9.57 -0.08 9.91
C LYS A 52 -9.39 -1.33 10.80
N GLY A 53 -8.15 -1.74 11.06
CA GLY A 53 -7.82 -2.92 11.89
C GLY A 53 -7.69 -4.23 11.10
N PHE A 54 -7.68 -4.20 9.76
CA PHE A 54 -7.45 -5.40 8.97
C PHE A 54 -5.99 -5.88 9.09
N LYS A 55 -5.79 -7.20 8.99
CA LYS A 55 -4.44 -7.79 8.88
C LYS A 55 -3.81 -7.45 7.53
N TYR A 56 -2.48 -7.35 7.46
CA TYR A 56 -1.74 -7.00 6.24
C TYR A 56 -2.15 -7.79 4.98
N LYS A 57 -2.33 -9.11 5.11
CA LYS A 57 -2.74 -9.96 3.98
C LYS A 57 -4.10 -9.54 3.41
N ILE A 58 -5.07 -9.28 4.29
CA ILE A 58 -6.43 -8.86 3.92
C ILE A 58 -6.42 -7.42 3.40
N ALA A 59 -5.68 -6.53 4.06
CA ALA A 59 -5.51 -5.15 3.62
C ALA A 59 -4.91 -5.07 2.21
N PHE A 60 -3.90 -5.90 1.92
CA PHE A 60 -3.32 -6.01 0.58
C PHE A 60 -4.31 -6.56 -0.44
N ALA A 61 -5.01 -7.65 -0.12
CA ALA A 61 -6.01 -8.23 -1.02
C ALA A 61 -7.12 -7.21 -1.36
N ASN A 62 -7.67 -6.53 -0.35
CA ASN A 62 -8.68 -5.49 -0.54
C ASN A 62 -8.14 -4.30 -1.35
N ALA A 63 -6.88 -3.90 -1.11
CA ALA A 63 -6.26 -2.82 -1.88
C ALA A 63 -6.07 -3.21 -3.36
N MET A 64 -5.70 -4.46 -3.67
CA MET A 64 -5.60 -4.94 -5.05
C MET A 64 -6.98 -5.02 -5.72
N ASP A 65 -8.00 -5.47 -4.98
CA ASP A 65 -9.39 -5.52 -5.46
C ASP A 65 -9.91 -4.11 -5.80
N GLU A 66 -9.67 -3.13 -4.91
CA GLU A 66 -10.02 -1.72 -5.14
C GLU A 66 -9.22 -1.09 -6.30
N LEU A 67 -7.94 -1.44 -6.46
CA LEU A 67 -7.12 -0.95 -7.56
C LEU A 67 -7.60 -1.50 -8.91
N SER A 68 -7.98 -2.78 -8.95
CA SER A 68 -8.51 -3.46 -10.13
C SER A 68 -9.92 -2.99 -10.48
N ASN A 69 -10.73 -2.67 -9.47
CA ASN A 69 -12.13 -2.31 -9.64
C ASN A 69 -12.52 -1.11 -8.76
N PRO A 70 -12.27 0.13 -9.21
CA PRO A 70 -12.53 1.34 -8.41
C PRO A 70 -14.01 1.51 -8.00
N GLN A 71 -14.92 0.78 -8.65
CA GLN A 71 -16.37 0.81 -8.45
C GLN A 71 -16.84 0.02 -7.22
N LEU A 72 -15.98 -0.83 -6.63
CA LEU A 72 -16.35 -1.76 -5.56
C LEU A 72 -16.40 -1.12 -4.15
N ASN A 73 -15.93 0.11 -4.00
CA ASN A 73 -15.79 0.81 -2.72
C ASN A 73 -17.12 1.12 -1.99
N LEU A 74 -18.27 0.85 -2.61
CA LEU A 74 -19.59 1.18 -2.04
C LEU A 74 -20.23 0.05 -1.21
N VAL A 75 -19.71 -1.20 -1.26
CA VAL A 75 -20.51 -2.36 -0.79
C VAL A 75 -19.87 -3.22 0.31
N LYS A 76 -18.56 -3.14 0.55
CA LYS A 76 -17.86 -4.06 1.48
C LYS A 76 -17.35 -3.34 2.73
N THR A 77 -18.26 -2.80 3.53
CA THR A 77 -17.97 -2.44 4.93
C THR A 77 -18.78 -3.28 5.88
N GLU A 78 -18.62 -4.60 5.82
CA GLU A 78 -19.11 -5.49 6.87
C GLU A 78 -17.93 -6.30 7.40
N LYS A 79 -17.52 -5.98 8.64
CA LYS A 79 -16.70 -6.87 9.45
C LYS A 79 -17.52 -8.14 9.64
N PRO A 80 -17.03 -9.34 9.26
CA PRO A 80 -17.60 -10.54 9.84
C PRO A 80 -17.26 -10.54 11.34
N ALA A 81 -18.32 -10.66 12.15
CA ALA A 81 -18.29 -10.74 13.60
C ALA A 81 -17.51 -11.97 14.10
#